data_AF-A0A6V7L3Y5-F1
#
_entry.id   AF-A0A6V7L3Y5-F1
#
_cell.length_a   1.000
_cell.length_b   1.000
_cell.length_c   1.000
_cell.angle_alpha   90.00
_cell.angle_beta   90.00
_cell.angle_gamma   90.00
#
_symmetry.space_group_name_H-M   'P 1'
#
loop_
_entity.id
_entity.type
_entity.pdbx_description
1 polymer ?
#
loop_
_entity_poly.entity_id
_entity_poly.type
_entity_poly.pdbx_seq_one_letter_code
_entity_poly.pdbx_strand_id
1 'polypeptide(L)' 'GDSGGPLICNGLLTGVVSFVDLGEGAPAYFVDVTKFRGFIDPFIKSPENVNNSKK' A
#
# COMPACT_ATOMS: atom_id res chain seq x y z
N GLY A 1 12.77 8.60 4.68
CA GLY A 1 11.49 8.16 5.23
C GLY A 1 11.19 6.79 4.69
N ASP A 2 10.52 5.98 5.48
CA ASP A 2 10.01 4.64 5.16
C ASP A 2 8.62 4.67 4.49
N SER A 3 8.00 5.84 4.35
CA SER A 3 6.75 6.05 3.62
C SER A 3 6.77 5.39 2.24
N GLY A 4 5.73 4.63 1.92
CA GLY A 4 5.65 3.80 0.72
C GLY A 4 6.28 2.40 0.87
N GLY A 5 6.99 2.13 1.96
CA GLY A 5 7.57 0.82 2.27
C GLY A 5 6.52 -0.24 2.65
N PRO A 6 6.87 -1.54 2.56
CA PRO A 6 5.94 -2.63 2.80
C PRO A 6 5.82 -3.00 4.29
N LEU A 7 4.61 -3.35 4.72
CA LEU A 7 4.34 -4.15 5.90
C LEU A 7 4.03 -5.58 5.47
N ILE A 8 4.93 -6.51 5.79
CA ILE A 8 4.82 -7.92 5.44
C ILE A 8 4.43 -8.74 6.68
N CYS A 9 3.29 -9.43 6.60
CA CYS A 9 2.83 -10.36 7.63
C CYS A 9 2.70 -11.75 7.00
N ASN A 10 3.35 -12.76 7.59
CA ASN A 10 3.34 -14.15 7.07
C ASN A 10 3.72 -14.25 5.58
N GLY A 11 4.67 -13.43 5.12
CA GLY A 11 5.10 -13.38 3.72
C GLY A 11 4.15 -12.65 2.76
N LEU A 12 3.06 -12.05 3.26
CA LEU A 12 2.08 -11.33 2.45
C LEU A 12 2.15 -9.81 2.69
N LEU A 13 2.04 -9.04 1.61
CA LEU A 13 1.89 -7.59 1.67
C LEU A 13 0.54 -7.24 2.28
N THR A 14 0.57 -6.72 3.51
CA THR A 14 -0.63 -6.39 4.29
C THR A 14 -0.85 -4.88 4.36
N GLY A 15 0.24 -4.11 4.41
CA GLY A 15 0.17 -2.67 4.51
C GLY A 15 1.26 -1.93 3.74
N VAL A 16 1.02 -0.65 3.49
CA VAL A 16 2.03 0.30 2.99
C VAL A 16 2.22 1.40 4.04
N VAL A 17 3.47 1.68 4.42
CA VAL A 17 3.79 2.73 5.40
C VAL A 17 3.23 4.07 4.91
N SER A 18 2.45 4.74 5.76
CA SER A 18 1.83 6.03 5.44
C SER A 18 2.46 7.16 6.24
N PHE A 19 2.20 7.18 7.55
CA PHE A 19 2.72 8.19 8.46
C PHE A 19 3.00 7.61 9.84
N VAL A 20 3.82 8.31 10.60
CA VAL A 20 4.14 7.98 11.98
C VAL A 20 3.78 9.17 12.85
N ASP A 21 3.26 8.90 14.04
CA ASP A 21 3.18 9.90 15.09
C ASP A 21 4.54 9.95 15.82
N LEU A 22 4.93 11.13 16.30
CA LEU A 22 6.21 11.35 16.99
C LEU A 22 6.12 11.06 18.50
N GLY A 23 4.94 10.71 19.01
CA GLY A 23 4.77 10.27 20.39
C GLY A 23 5.50 8.96 20.68
N GLU A 24 6.20 8.89 21.82
CA GLU A 24 6.92 7.68 22.24
C GLU A 24 5.94 6.50 22.38
N GLY A 25 6.26 5.38 21.71
CA GLY A 25 5.40 4.20 21.69
C GLY A 25 4.15 4.30 20.80
N ALA A 26 3.95 5.42 20.09
CA ALA A 26 2.85 5.52 19.15
C ALA A 26 3.03 4.53 17.98
N PRO A 27 1.96 3.86 17.53
CA PRO A 27 2.05 2.95 16.41
C PRO A 27 2.30 3.70 15.10
N ALA A 28 2.97 3.04 14.16
CA ALA A 28 3.01 3.48 12.77
C ALA A 28 1.66 3.21 12.07
N TYR A 29 1.28 4.10 11.16
CA TYR A 29 0.04 3.98 10.40
C TYR A 29 0.31 3.45 9.00
N PHE A 30 -0.45 2.44 8.60
CA PHE A 30 -0.31 1.76 7.32
C PHE A 30 -1.62 1.83 6.54
N VAL A 31 -1.50 1.99 5.21
CA VAL A 31 -2.62 1.75 4.30
C VAL A 31 -2.86 0.26 4.21
N ASP A 32 -4.07 -0.20 4.54
CA ASP A 32 -4.48 -1.60 4.40
C ASP A 32 -4.64 -1.97 2.92
N VAL A 33 -3.69 -2.75 2.39
CA VAL A 33 -3.63 -3.11 0.97
C VAL A 33 -4.81 -3.97 0.55
N THR A 34 -5.39 -4.75 1.46
CA THR A 34 -6.50 -5.66 1.14
C THR A 34 -7.73 -4.90 0.66
N LYS A 35 -7.95 -3.69 1.19
CA LYS A 35 -9.07 -2.81 0.81
C LYS A 35 -8.94 -2.23 -0.60
N PHE A 36 -7.72 -2.19 -1.16
CA PHE A 36 -7.45 -1.60 -2.47
C PHE A 36 -7.27 -2.64 -3.58
N ARG A 37 -7.50 -3.94 -3.31
CA ARG A 37 -7.38 -5.00 -4.32
C ARG A 37 -8.20 -4.75 -5.58
N GLY A 38 -9.42 -4.22 -5.45
CA GLY A 38 -10.26 -3.87 -6.61
C GLY A 38 -9.64 -2.78 -7.50
N PHE A 39 -8.90 -1.85 -6.91
CA PHE A 39 -8.13 -0.86 -7.66
C PHE A 39 -6.85 -1.47 -8.25
N ILE A 40 -6.11 -2.26 -7.49
CA ILE A 40 -4.77 -2.75 -7.87
C ILE A 40 -4.83 -3.89 -8.91
N ASP A 41 -5.72 -4.86 -8.73
CA ASP A 41 -5.74 -6.10 -9.52
C ASP A 41 -5.87 -5.88 -11.04
N PRO A 42 -6.69 -4.94 -11.54
CA PRO A 42 -6.76 -4.66 -12.97
C PRO A 42 -5.44 -4.21 -13.59
N PHE A 43 -4.60 -3.46 -12.86
CA PHE A 43 -3.31 -2.99 -13.35
C PHE A 43 -2.23 -4.06 -13.32
N ILE A 44 -2.34 -5.03 -12.40
CA ILE A 44 -1.43 -6.19 -12.36
C ILE A 44 -1.77 -7.17 -13.49
N LYS A 45 -3.06 -7.40 -13.76
CA LYS A 45 -3.52 -8.38 -14.76
C LYS A 45 -3.40 -7.88 -16.21
N SER A 46 -3.46 -6.58 -16.40
CA SER A 46 -3.60 -5.93 -17.71
C SER A 46 -2.82 -4.60 -17.65
N PRO A 47 -1.49 -4.66 -17.85
CA PRO A 47 -0.59 -3.52 -17.67
C PRO A 47 -0.86 -2.36 -18.64
N GLU A 48 -1.59 -2.59 -19.72
CA GLU A 48 -2.12 -1.54 -20.61
C GLU A 48 -3.09 -0.57 -19.89
N ASN A 49 -3.76 -1.01 -18.81
CA ASN A 49 -4.63 -0.15 -18.01
C ASN A 49 -3.84 0.94 -17.28
N VAL A 50 -2.55 0.73 -17.00
CA VAL A 50 -1.68 1.72 -16.32
C VAL A 50 -1.58 3.01 -17.13
N ASN A 51 -1.59 2.89 -18.46
CA ASN A 51 -1.49 4.04 -19.35
C ASN A 51 -2.83 4.77 -19.49
N ASN A 52 -3.95 4.08 -19.27
CA ASN A 52 -5.29 4.63 -19.41
C ASN A 52 -5.82 5.34 -18.14
N SER A 53 -5.26 5.07 -16.96
CA SER A 53 -5.68 5.73 -15.72
C SER A 53 -5.01 7.09 -15.45
N LYS A 54 -4.13 7.55 -16.33
CA LYS A 54 -3.46 8.87 -16.22
C LYS A 54 -4.25 10.01 -16.88
N LYS A 55 -5.47 9.75 -17.31
CA LYS A 55 -6.38 10.72 -17.93
C LYS A 55 -7.46 11.13 -16.93
#